data_AF-A0A534UL96-F1
#
_entry.id   AF-A0A534UL96-F1
#
_cell.length_a   1.000
_cell.length_b   1.000
_cell.length_c   1.000
_cell.angle_alpha   90.00
_cell.angle_beta   90.00
_cell.angle_gamma   90.00
#
_symmetry.space_group_name_H-M   'P 1'
#
loop_
_entity.id
_entity.type
_entity.pdbx_description
1 polymer ?
#
loop_
_entity_poly.entity_id
_entity_poly.type
_entity_poly.pdbx_seq_one_letter_code
_entity_poly.pdbx_strand_id
1 'polypeptide(L)'
;MSRRALLLVLASAVAATGCKGYRTQGFKEPMKLGGKTISASVLTDGQIAYVLHCRACHGDKGDGRGPAAAAVRPPPRDFTLGSFKFGAVPGGTLPNDDDFLRIVRFGLHGTAMRAWDGVPEPNLLAIIQYLKTFSERWKDEEPGEPIVPTPDPWQGKDAAAVDRGRAVYHGLAQCLGCHPAFAPKRYIYEATKQLKGKGTTKFRQDMYGSELTKSEYGVKLLP
;
A
#
# COMPACT_ATOMS: atom_id res chain seq x y z
N MET A 1 -48.32 -59.46 -21.81
CA MET A 1 -48.05 -58.23 -21.02
C MET A 1 -46.68 -57.69 -21.43
N SER A 2 -46.65 -56.74 -22.37
CA SER A 2 -45.41 -56.15 -22.90
C SER A 2 -45.15 -54.81 -22.22
N ARG A 3 -44.09 -54.71 -21.42
CA ARG A 3 -43.67 -53.46 -20.76
C ARG A 3 -42.81 -52.66 -21.73
N ARG A 4 -43.39 -51.60 -22.30
CA ARG A 4 -42.65 -50.56 -23.05
C ARG A 4 -41.81 -49.74 -22.07
N ALA A 5 -40.49 -49.77 -22.22
CA ALA A 5 -39.58 -48.86 -21.53
C ALA A 5 -39.60 -47.50 -22.25
N LEU A 6 -40.00 -46.46 -21.53
CA LEU A 6 -39.99 -45.07 -22.00
C LEU A 6 -38.61 -44.47 -21.65
N LEU A 7 -37.74 -44.32 -22.65
CA LEU A 7 -36.47 -43.61 -22.51
C LEU A 7 -36.71 -42.10 -22.60
N LEU A 8 -36.66 -41.43 -21.46
CA LEU A 8 -36.61 -39.97 -21.34
C LEU A 8 -35.20 -39.49 -21.68
N VAL A 9 -35.01 -38.95 -22.88
CA VAL A 9 -33.78 -38.23 -23.26
C VAL A 9 -33.88 -36.79 -22.72
N LEU A 10 -33.26 -36.54 -21.57
CA LEU A 10 -33.03 -35.18 -21.08
C LEU A 10 -31.93 -34.54 -21.92
N ALA A 11 -32.32 -33.71 -22.90
CA ALA A 11 -31.40 -32.84 -23.61
C ALA A 11 -31.02 -31.67 -22.68
N SER A 12 -29.90 -31.81 -21.98
CA SER A 12 -29.29 -30.73 -21.20
C SER A 12 -28.70 -29.69 -22.16
N ALA A 13 -29.44 -28.63 -22.44
CA ALA A 13 -28.93 -27.45 -23.13
C ALA A 13 -27.98 -26.71 -22.19
N VAL A 14 -26.69 -27.05 -22.22
CA VAL A 14 -25.64 -26.28 -21.56
C VAL A 14 -25.44 -25.01 -22.38
N ALA A 15 -26.03 -23.90 -21.94
CA ALA A 15 -25.70 -22.58 -22.46
C ALA A 15 -24.24 -22.27 -22.06
N ALA A 16 -23.32 -22.48 -23.00
CA ALA A 16 -21.93 -22.07 -22.89
C ALA A 16 -21.87 -20.53 -22.87
N THR A 17 -22.04 -19.94 -21.68
CA THR A 17 -21.60 -18.58 -21.41
C THR A 17 -20.07 -18.62 -21.36
N GLY A 18 -19.46 -18.63 -22.55
CA GLY A 18 -18.01 -18.58 -22.69
C GLY A 18 -17.46 -17.42 -21.86
N CYS A 19 -16.45 -17.70 -21.03
CA CYS A 19 -15.72 -16.68 -20.30
C CYS A 19 -15.28 -15.61 -21.31
N LYS A 20 -15.89 -14.41 -21.27
CA LYS A 20 -15.38 -13.25 -22.00
C LYS A 20 -13.99 -12.98 -21.44
N GLY A 21 -12.96 -13.48 -22.12
CA GLY A 21 -11.58 -13.17 -21.80
C GLY A 21 -11.40 -11.67 -21.70
N TYR A 22 -10.61 -11.22 -20.74
CA TYR A 22 -10.32 -9.81 -20.57
C TYR A 22 -9.61 -9.29 -21.83
N ARG A 23 -10.31 -8.48 -22.63
CA ARG A 23 -9.76 -7.81 -23.83
C ARG A 23 -9.72 -6.31 -23.55
N THR A 24 -8.52 -5.77 -23.38
CA THR A 24 -8.33 -4.31 -23.36
C THR A 24 -8.44 -3.79 -24.79
N GLN A 25 -8.90 -2.55 -24.94
CA GLN A 25 -8.80 -1.86 -26.24
C GLN A 25 -7.41 -1.23 -26.45
N GLY A 26 -6.54 -1.32 -25.44
CA GLY A 26 -5.25 -0.62 -25.39
C GLY A 26 -5.41 0.89 -25.28
N PHE A 27 -4.31 1.55 -24.90
CA PHE A 27 -4.17 2.99 -25.03
C PHE A 27 -3.86 3.32 -26.49
N LYS A 28 -4.46 4.39 -27.00
CA LYS A 28 -4.25 4.85 -28.39
C LYS A 28 -3.27 6.01 -28.47
N GLU A 29 -3.27 6.86 -27.45
CA GLU A 29 -2.48 8.08 -27.38
C GLU A 29 -1.51 8.03 -26.20
N PRO A 30 -0.35 8.70 -26.30
CA PRO A 30 0.55 8.88 -25.16
C PRO A 30 -0.11 9.74 -24.06
N MET A 31 0.41 9.62 -22.84
CA MET A 31 -0.04 10.44 -21.70
C MET A 31 1.14 11.11 -21.02
N LYS A 32 0.96 12.34 -20.55
CA LYS A 32 1.91 13.00 -19.64
C LYS A 32 1.57 12.62 -18.20
N LEU A 33 2.49 11.94 -17.52
CA LEU A 33 2.33 11.44 -16.15
C LEU A 33 3.62 11.68 -15.35
N GLY A 34 3.54 12.38 -14.23
CA GLY A 34 4.67 12.70 -13.35
C GLY A 34 5.79 13.42 -14.09
N GLY A 35 5.44 14.41 -14.93
CA GLY A 35 6.40 15.17 -15.73
C GLY A 35 6.92 14.45 -16.99
N LYS A 36 6.60 13.17 -17.21
CA LYS A 36 7.11 12.37 -18.34
C LYS A 36 6.02 12.03 -19.35
N THR A 37 6.34 12.07 -20.64
CA THR A 37 5.46 11.54 -21.71
C THR A 37 5.67 10.04 -21.83
N ILE A 38 4.61 9.27 -21.57
CA ILE A 38 4.60 7.81 -21.67
C ILE A 38 3.86 7.39 -22.95
N SER A 39 4.45 6.50 -23.74
CA SER A 39 3.82 6.04 -24.98
C SER A 39 2.59 5.18 -24.73
N ALA A 40 1.67 5.20 -25.69
CA ALA A 40 0.47 4.36 -25.68
C ALA A 40 0.81 2.85 -25.57
N SER A 41 1.90 2.41 -26.20
CA SER A 41 2.37 1.03 -26.13
C SER A 41 2.77 0.63 -24.70
N VAL A 42 3.58 1.45 -24.03
CA VAL A 42 4.01 1.19 -22.64
C VAL A 42 2.82 1.13 -21.68
N LEU A 43 1.84 2.03 -21.85
CA LEU A 43 0.62 2.01 -21.04
C LEU A 43 -0.23 0.77 -21.31
N THR A 44 -0.29 0.31 -22.57
CA THR A 44 -1.00 -0.91 -22.95
C THR A 44 -0.34 -2.16 -22.37
N ASP A 45 0.98 -2.27 -22.48
CA ASP A 45 1.75 -3.37 -21.91
C ASP A 45 1.62 -3.39 -20.38
N GLY A 46 1.69 -2.21 -19.75
CA GLY A 46 1.46 -2.02 -18.32
C GLY A 46 0.07 -2.44 -17.89
N GLN A 47 -0.97 -2.12 -18.67
CA GLN A 47 -2.34 -2.54 -18.40
C GLN A 47 -2.48 -4.07 -18.44
N ILE A 48 -1.90 -4.72 -19.47
CA ILE A 48 -1.94 -6.17 -19.62
C ILE A 48 -1.26 -6.84 -18.42
N ALA A 49 -0.07 -6.36 -18.06
CA ALA A 49 0.69 -6.90 -16.94
C ALA A 49 0.01 -6.65 -15.58
N TYR A 50 -0.59 -5.47 -15.39
CA TYR A 50 -1.38 -5.14 -14.19
C TYR A 50 -2.57 -6.08 -14.02
N VAL A 51 -3.25 -6.43 -15.11
CA VAL A 51 -4.40 -7.34 -15.07
C VAL A 51 -3.99 -8.74 -14.65
N LEU A 52 -2.83 -9.19 -15.14
CA LEU A 52 -2.28 -10.50 -14.82
C LEU A 52 -1.81 -10.60 -13.37
N HIS A 53 -1.22 -9.53 -12.83
CA HIS A 53 -0.49 -9.58 -11.55
C HIS A 53 -1.17 -8.83 -10.40
N CYS A 54 -1.83 -7.71 -10.66
CA CYS A 54 -2.22 -6.75 -9.61
C CYS A 54 -3.75 -6.63 -9.42
N ARG A 55 -4.52 -6.77 -10.50
CA ARG A 55 -5.98 -6.56 -10.52
C ARG A 55 -6.75 -7.35 -9.48
N ALA A 56 -6.34 -8.59 -9.18
CA ALA A 56 -7.06 -9.44 -8.22
C ALA A 56 -7.21 -8.78 -6.84
N CYS A 57 -6.22 -8.00 -6.42
CA CYS A 57 -6.25 -7.25 -5.17
C CYS A 57 -6.64 -5.79 -5.39
N HIS A 58 -6.04 -5.11 -6.37
CA HIS A 58 -6.19 -3.66 -6.54
C HIS A 58 -7.40 -3.24 -7.38
N GLY A 59 -8.08 -4.18 -8.03
CA GLY A 59 -9.29 -3.93 -8.81
C GLY A 59 -9.04 -3.36 -10.22
N ASP A 60 -10.05 -3.40 -11.07
CA ASP A 60 -9.99 -2.86 -12.43
C ASP A 60 -9.81 -1.34 -12.47
N LYS A 61 -10.32 -0.66 -11.43
CA LYS A 61 -10.26 0.80 -11.29
C LYS A 61 -9.08 1.29 -10.45
N GLY A 62 -8.22 0.37 -9.98
CA GLY A 62 -7.13 0.70 -9.05
C GLY A 62 -7.62 1.17 -7.68
N ASP A 63 -8.89 0.95 -7.32
CA ASP A 63 -9.54 1.47 -6.12
C ASP A 63 -9.31 0.61 -4.87
N GLY A 64 -8.45 -0.41 -4.97
CA GLY A 64 -8.16 -1.35 -3.89
C GLY A 64 -9.30 -2.33 -3.60
N ARG A 65 -10.30 -2.43 -4.48
CA ARG A 65 -11.51 -3.28 -4.31
C ARG A 65 -11.54 -4.45 -5.28
N GLY A 66 -10.38 -5.04 -5.55
CA GLY A 66 -10.30 -6.28 -6.32
C GLY A 66 -11.05 -7.43 -5.63
N PRO A 67 -11.39 -8.51 -6.37
CA PRO A 67 -12.13 -9.64 -5.81
C PRO A 67 -11.48 -10.29 -4.58
N ALA A 68 -10.16 -10.19 -4.43
CA ALA A 68 -9.43 -10.70 -3.27
C ALA A 68 -9.31 -9.68 -2.11
N ALA A 69 -9.66 -8.41 -2.32
CA ALA A 69 -9.40 -7.33 -1.37
C ALA A 69 -10.06 -7.54 0.00
N ALA A 70 -11.27 -8.13 0.02
CA ALA A 70 -12.01 -8.37 1.25
C ALA A 70 -11.27 -9.32 2.22
N ALA A 71 -10.48 -10.26 1.68
CA ALA A 71 -9.82 -11.33 2.43
C ALA A 71 -8.43 -10.95 2.98
N VAL A 72 -7.90 -9.77 2.66
CA VAL A 72 -6.54 -9.38 3.05
C VAL A 72 -6.56 -8.19 4.01
N ARG A 73 -5.66 -8.23 5.00
CA ARG A 73 -5.42 -7.12 5.93
C ARG A 73 -3.92 -6.87 6.02
N PRO A 74 -3.46 -5.60 5.90
CA PRO A 74 -4.25 -4.41 5.56
C PRO A 74 -4.91 -4.49 4.17
N PRO A 75 -5.97 -3.72 3.90
CA PRO A 75 -6.58 -3.66 2.57
C PRO A 75 -5.57 -3.23 1.49
N PRO A 76 -5.75 -3.65 0.22
CA PRO A 76 -4.90 -3.20 -0.87
C PRO A 76 -4.95 -1.68 -1.02
N ARG A 77 -3.85 -1.08 -1.46
CA ARG A 77 -3.78 0.37 -1.70
C ARG A 77 -4.77 0.76 -2.80
N ASP A 78 -5.59 1.77 -2.50
CA ASP A 78 -6.34 2.57 -3.46
C ASP A 78 -5.38 3.56 -4.15
N PHE A 79 -5.11 3.31 -5.43
CA PHE A 79 -4.23 4.12 -6.28
C PHE A 79 -4.90 5.40 -6.76
N THR A 80 -6.24 5.49 -6.72
CA THR A 80 -6.97 6.68 -7.20
C THR A 80 -6.68 7.92 -6.35
N LEU A 81 -6.34 7.70 -5.08
CA LEU A 81 -5.95 8.75 -4.13
C LEU A 81 -4.61 9.41 -4.46
N GLY A 82 -3.77 8.76 -5.27
CA GLY A 82 -2.41 9.24 -5.55
C GLY A 82 -1.57 9.45 -4.28
N SER A 83 -1.83 8.66 -3.23
CA SER A 83 -1.16 8.76 -1.92
C SER A 83 -0.53 7.44 -1.54
N PHE A 84 0.76 7.49 -1.20
CA PHE A 84 1.61 6.32 -1.03
C PHE A 84 2.44 6.42 0.24
N LYS A 85 2.53 5.32 0.99
CA LYS A 85 3.17 5.29 2.32
C LYS A 85 4.69 5.15 2.29
N PHE A 86 5.24 4.55 1.23
CA PHE A 86 6.62 4.04 1.22
C PHE A 86 7.48 4.67 0.12
N GLY A 87 7.21 5.95 -0.23
CA GLY A 87 8.08 6.73 -1.11
C GLY A 87 9.25 7.34 -0.33
N ALA A 88 10.42 7.41 -0.94
CA ALA A 88 11.59 8.09 -0.40
C ALA A 88 11.53 9.60 -0.72
N VAL A 89 10.38 10.22 -0.48
CA VAL A 89 10.07 11.63 -0.77
C VAL A 89 9.31 12.25 0.41
N PRO A 90 9.28 13.58 0.58
CA PRO A 90 8.51 14.23 1.63
C PRO A 90 7.04 13.79 1.63
N GLY A 91 6.48 13.61 2.83
CA GLY A 91 5.09 13.19 3.00
C GLY A 91 4.11 14.12 2.28
N GLY A 92 3.18 13.53 1.53
CA GLY A 92 2.17 14.25 0.74
C GLY A 92 2.56 14.45 -0.73
N THR A 93 3.83 14.30 -1.09
CA THR A 93 4.29 14.36 -2.49
C THR A 93 4.16 13.01 -3.20
N LEU A 94 4.27 13.01 -4.53
CA LEU A 94 4.21 11.81 -5.35
C LEU A 94 5.56 11.04 -5.32
N PRO A 95 5.57 9.70 -5.16
CA PRO A 95 6.80 8.91 -5.18
C PRO A 95 7.47 8.88 -6.56
N ASN A 96 8.76 8.54 -6.58
CA ASN A 96 9.51 8.33 -7.81
C ASN A 96 9.27 6.93 -8.39
N ASP A 97 9.63 6.72 -9.67
CA ASP A 97 9.51 5.40 -10.31
C ASP A 97 10.30 4.32 -9.55
N ASP A 98 11.48 4.65 -9.04
CA ASP A 98 12.35 3.74 -8.29
C ASP A 98 11.73 3.32 -6.95
N ASP A 99 10.92 4.18 -6.33
CA ASP A 99 10.16 3.82 -5.13
C ASP A 99 9.15 2.72 -5.44
N PHE A 100 8.41 2.87 -6.54
CA PHE A 100 7.47 1.85 -6.95
C PHE A 100 8.17 0.57 -7.39
N LEU A 101 9.29 0.68 -8.12
CA LEU A 101 10.06 -0.48 -8.54
C LEU A 101 10.52 -1.30 -7.32
N ARG A 102 11.06 -0.62 -6.29
CA ARG A 102 11.43 -1.26 -5.02
C ARG A 102 10.24 -1.93 -4.34
N ILE A 103 9.11 -1.23 -4.22
CA ILE A 103 7.90 -1.76 -3.57
C ILE A 103 7.35 -2.98 -4.31
N VAL A 104 7.25 -2.93 -5.63
CA VAL A 104 6.67 -4.02 -6.44
C VAL A 104 7.62 -5.20 -6.51
N ARG A 105 8.92 -4.96 -6.70
CA ARG A 105 9.94 -6.01 -6.77
C ARG A 105 10.03 -6.81 -5.47
N PHE A 106 10.04 -6.14 -4.31
CA PHE A 106 10.24 -6.79 -3.01
C PHE A 106 8.96 -7.04 -2.21
N GLY A 107 7.82 -6.51 -2.65
CA GLY A 107 6.57 -6.57 -1.90
C GLY A 107 6.59 -5.74 -0.61
N LEU A 108 5.57 -5.93 0.22
CA LEU A 108 5.43 -5.28 1.52
C LEU A 108 5.23 -6.32 2.62
N HIS A 109 6.30 -6.54 3.39
CA HIS A 109 6.30 -7.46 4.53
C HIS A 109 5.20 -7.09 5.54
N GLY A 110 4.55 -8.12 6.11
CA GLY A 110 3.39 -7.93 7.00
C GLY A 110 2.07 -7.63 6.27
N THR A 111 2.04 -7.74 4.93
CA THR A 111 0.82 -7.58 4.12
C THR A 111 0.68 -8.72 3.10
N ALA A 112 -0.45 -8.75 2.40
CA ALA A 112 -0.65 -9.67 1.27
C ALA A 112 0.07 -9.26 -0.02
N MET A 113 0.73 -8.09 -0.05
CA MET A 113 1.46 -7.62 -1.22
C MET A 113 2.79 -8.37 -1.34
N ARG A 114 2.76 -9.46 -2.10
CA ARG A 114 3.92 -10.30 -2.41
C ARG A 114 4.96 -9.58 -3.27
N ALA A 115 6.18 -10.13 -3.26
CA ALA A 115 7.23 -9.78 -4.22
C ALA A 115 6.87 -10.23 -5.65
N TRP A 116 7.28 -9.43 -6.63
CA TRP A 116 7.19 -9.71 -8.07
C TRP A 116 8.57 -9.73 -8.73
N ASP A 117 9.56 -10.22 -8.01
CA ASP A 117 10.96 -10.37 -8.43
C ASP A 117 11.17 -11.32 -9.62
N GLY A 118 10.23 -12.25 -9.86
CA GLY A 118 10.20 -13.11 -11.04
C GLY A 118 9.61 -12.45 -12.31
N VAL A 119 9.07 -11.23 -12.22
CA VAL A 119 8.55 -10.49 -13.38
C VAL A 119 9.69 -9.66 -13.99
N PRO A 120 9.91 -9.70 -15.33
CA PRO A 120 10.94 -8.89 -15.97
C PRO A 120 10.80 -7.39 -15.66
N GLU A 121 11.92 -6.72 -15.41
CA GLU A 121 11.92 -5.30 -15.03
C GLU A 121 11.17 -4.38 -16.00
N PRO A 122 11.28 -4.53 -17.35
CA PRO A 122 10.49 -3.72 -18.27
C PRO A 122 8.98 -3.82 -18.03
N ASN A 123 8.48 -5.00 -17.65
CA ASN A 123 7.07 -5.19 -17.34
C ASN A 123 6.69 -4.52 -16.02
N LEU A 124 7.58 -4.56 -15.01
CA LEU A 124 7.36 -3.83 -13.76
C LEU A 124 7.30 -2.32 -14.01
N LEU A 125 8.23 -1.78 -14.80
CA LEU A 125 8.23 -0.37 -15.17
C LEU A 125 6.97 0.02 -15.95
N ALA A 126 6.49 -0.82 -16.88
CA ALA A 126 5.24 -0.60 -17.60
C ALA A 126 4.03 -0.60 -16.66
N ILE A 127 3.94 -1.56 -15.72
CA ILE A 127 2.91 -1.58 -14.67
C ILE A 127 2.92 -0.27 -13.87
N ILE A 128 4.11 0.22 -13.50
CA ILE A 128 4.26 1.46 -12.74
C ILE A 128 3.71 2.66 -13.53
N GLN A 129 4.02 2.76 -14.83
CA GLN A 129 3.45 3.84 -15.64
C GLN A 129 1.94 3.71 -15.80
N TYR A 130 1.41 2.49 -15.99
CA TYR A 130 -0.04 2.27 -16.04
C TYR A 130 -0.73 2.60 -14.71
N LEU A 131 -0.12 2.27 -13.57
CA LEU A 131 -0.65 2.58 -12.23
C LEU A 131 -0.88 4.09 -12.05
N LYS A 132 0.01 4.93 -12.59
CA LYS A 132 -0.15 6.39 -12.52
C LYS A 132 -1.40 6.90 -13.23
N THR A 133 -1.97 6.14 -14.17
CA THR A 133 -3.21 6.52 -14.85
C THR A 133 -4.43 6.55 -13.94
N PHE A 134 -4.38 5.91 -12.76
CA PHE A 134 -5.51 5.82 -11.84
C PHE A 134 -5.78 7.12 -11.05
N SER A 135 -4.84 8.06 -11.00
CA SER A 135 -5.01 9.31 -10.25
C SER A 135 -4.67 10.53 -11.10
N GLU A 136 -5.55 11.53 -11.06
CA GLU A 136 -5.36 12.81 -11.76
C GLU A 136 -4.13 13.57 -11.27
N ARG A 137 -3.68 13.35 -10.03
CA ARG A 137 -2.47 13.96 -9.47
C ARG A 137 -1.26 13.78 -10.38
N TRP A 138 -1.13 12.63 -11.04
CA TRP A 138 0.00 12.37 -11.94
C TRP A 138 -0.02 13.22 -13.21
N LYS A 139 -1.16 13.79 -13.61
CA LYS A 139 -1.23 14.69 -14.77
C LYS A 139 -0.75 16.09 -14.41
N ASP A 140 -1.00 16.51 -13.16
CA ASP A 140 -0.82 17.89 -12.71
C ASP A 140 0.45 18.09 -11.86
N GLU A 141 0.96 17.03 -11.24
CA GLU A 141 2.09 17.08 -10.31
C GLU A 141 3.27 16.23 -10.81
N GLU A 142 4.47 16.64 -10.40
CA GLU A 142 5.70 15.87 -10.57
C GLU A 142 6.05 15.14 -9.26
N PRO A 143 6.86 14.05 -9.31
CA PRO A 143 7.37 13.41 -8.11
C PRO A 143 8.10 14.39 -7.17
N GLY A 144 7.99 14.15 -5.87
CA GLY A 144 8.71 14.92 -4.87
C GLY A 144 10.23 14.72 -4.95
N GLU A 145 10.97 15.67 -4.39
CA GLU A 145 12.43 15.56 -4.26
C GLU A 145 12.81 14.34 -3.41
N PRO A 146 13.72 13.48 -3.89
CA PRO A 146 14.18 12.33 -3.11
C PRO A 146 14.83 12.77 -1.78
N ILE A 147 14.43 12.12 -0.68
CA ILE A 147 15.06 12.28 0.62
C ILE A 147 16.39 11.53 0.60
N VAL A 148 17.49 12.26 0.78
CA VAL A 148 18.82 11.70 0.95
C VAL A 148 19.10 11.56 2.45
N PRO A 149 19.30 10.33 2.97
CA PRO A 149 19.68 10.14 4.36
C PRO A 149 21.02 10.82 4.66
N THR A 150 21.07 11.61 5.72
CA THR A 150 22.34 12.14 6.24
C THR A 150 23.10 11.04 6.98
N PRO A 151 24.44 11.15 7.15
CA PRO A 151 25.18 10.28 8.05
C PRO A 151 24.55 10.25 9.45
N ASP A 152 24.63 9.12 10.13
CA ASP A 152 24.08 8.96 11.48
C ASP A 152 24.84 9.87 12.47
N PRO A 153 24.19 10.90 13.04
CA PRO A 153 24.85 11.80 13.98
C PRO A 153 25.18 11.12 15.33
N TRP A 154 24.67 9.91 15.58
CA TRP A 154 24.86 9.16 16.81
C TRP A 154 25.86 8.00 16.69
N GLN A 155 26.56 7.88 15.56
CA GLN A 155 27.55 6.81 15.38
C GLN A 155 28.54 6.75 16.54
N GLY A 156 28.63 5.58 17.19
CA GLY A 156 29.49 5.35 18.36
C GLY A 156 28.95 5.91 19.69
N LYS A 157 27.70 6.40 19.72
CA LYS A 157 27.01 6.97 20.90
C LYS A 157 25.65 6.32 21.12
N ASP A 158 25.55 5.01 20.90
CA ASP A 158 24.29 4.27 20.86
C ASP A 158 23.46 4.43 22.14
N ALA A 159 24.09 4.36 23.31
CA ALA A 159 23.41 4.53 24.60
C ALA A 159 22.73 5.90 24.72
N ALA A 160 23.44 6.98 24.35
CA ALA A 160 22.89 8.33 24.37
C ALA A 160 21.76 8.50 23.34
N ALA A 161 21.88 7.86 22.18
CA ALA A 161 20.86 7.86 21.13
C ALA A 161 19.58 7.16 21.61
N VAL A 162 19.71 5.99 22.23
CA VAL A 162 18.59 5.22 22.80
C VAL A 162 17.90 6.00 23.92
N ASP A 163 18.68 6.60 24.83
CA ASP A 163 18.12 7.41 25.92
C ASP A 163 17.35 8.63 25.39
N ARG A 164 17.92 9.33 24.40
CA ARG A 164 17.24 10.44 23.74
C ARG A 164 15.97 9.98 23.01
N GLY A 165 16.05 8.88 22.27
CA GLY A 165 14.93 8.28 21.55
C GLY A 165 13.80 7.87 22.48
N ARG A 166 14.11 7.24 23.62
CA ARG A 166 13.13 6.90 24.66
C ARG A 166 12.42 8.15 25.20
N ALA A 167 13.15 9.24 25.41
CA ALA A 167 12.58 10.51 25.86
C ALA A 167 11.71 11.17 24.78
N VAL A 168 12.11 11.12 23.50
CA VAL A 168 11.28 11.62 22.39
C VAL A 168 10.01 10.81 22.25
N TYR A 169 10.11 9.48 22.20
CA TYR A 169 8.99 8.56 22.03
C TYR A 169 7.88 8.78 23.06
N HIS A 170 8.28 8.83 24.33
CA HIS A 170 7.32 8.94 25.44
C HIS A 170 6.99 10.40 25.81
N GLY A 171 7.96 11.30 25.69
CA GLY A 171 7.89 12.65 26.22
C GLY A 171 7.48 13.70 25.20
N LEU A 172 8.07 13.65 24.00
CA LEU A 172 7.93 14.72 23.00
C LEU A 172 6.91 14.38 21.92
N ALA A 173 7.15 13.31 21.17
CA ALA A 173 6.38 12.92 20.00
C ALA A 173 5.05 12.24 20.35
N GLN A 174 4.85 11.83 21.61
CA GLN A 174 3.64 11.13 22.09
C GLN A 174 3.34 9.86 21.28
N CYS A 175 4.38 9.13 20.87
CA CYS A 175 4.24 7.89 20.11
C CYS A 175 3.39 6.86 20.88
N LEU A 176 3.45 6.89 22.23
CA LEU A 176 2.63 6.06 23.12
C LEU A 176 1.11 6.27 23.00
N GLY A 177 0.67 7.32 22.29
CA GLY A 177 -0.73 7.57 22.01
C GLY A 177 -1.32 6.54 21.05
N CYS A 178 -0.49 5.95 20.19
CA CYS A 178 -0.89 4.92 19.24
C CYS A 178 -0.13 3.61 19.45
N HIS A 179 1.19 3.68 19.70
CA HIS A 179 2.03 2.51 19.86
C HIS A 179 2.20 2.11 21.33
N PRO A 180 2.61 0.86 21.62
CA PRO A 180 2.88 0.42 22.98
C PRO A 180 4.00 1.22 23.64
N ALA A 181 3.75 1.75 24.83
CA ALA A 181 4.79 2.23 25.72
C ALA A 181 5.65 1.08 26.20
N PHE A 182 6.93 1.37 26.45
CA PHE A 182 7.86 0.44 27.08
C PHE A 182 8.55 1.05 28.31
N ALA A 183 8.24 2.31 28.63
CA ALA A 183 8.69 2.98 29.85
C ALA A 183 7.57 3.01 30.92
N PRO A 184 7.93 2.96 32.21
CA PRO A 184 6.95 3.07 33.29
C PRO A 184 6.33 4.47 33.34
N LYS A 185 5.08 4.58 33.80
CA LYS A 185 4.33 5.85 33.92
C LYS A 185 5.12 6.98 34.61
N ARG A 186 5.90 6.67 35.66
CA ARG A 186 6.75 7.65 36.35
C ARG A 186 7.79 8.27 35.41
N TYR A 187 8.46 7.46 34.60
CA TYR A 187 9.40 7.97 33.61
C TYR A 187 8.71 8.90 32.61
N ILE A 188 7.54 8.49 32.11
CA ILE A 188 6.79 9.27 31.12
C ILE A 188 6.36 10.62 31.71
N TYR A 189 5.90 10.64 32.96
CA TYR A 189 5.55 11.86 33.67
C TYR A 189 6.75 12.83 33.78
N GLU A 190 7.91 12.35 34.22
CA GLU A 190 9.10 13.20 34.34
C GLU A 190 9.61 13.68 32.97
N ALA A 191 9.66 12.78 31.98
CA ALA A 191 10.11 13.12 30.62
C ALA A 191 9.21 14.18 29.97
N THR A 192 7.88 14.06 30.11
CA THR A 192 6.92 15.05 29.59
C THR A 192 6.99 16.36 30.36
N LYS A 193 7.15 16.32 31.69
CA LYS A 193 7.37 17.52 32.52
C LYS A 193 8.63 18.28 32.10
N GLN A 194 9.73 17.56 31.87
CA GLN A 194 10.99 18.17 31.43
C GLN A 194 10.89 18.73 30.01
N LEU A 195 10.29 18.01 29.06
CA LEU A 195 10.30 18.37 27.64
C LEU A 195 9.17 19.32 27.23
N LYS A 196 8.06 19.37 27.97
CA LYS A 196 6.86 20.15 27.64
C LYS A 196 6.36 21.05 28.78
N GLY A 197 7.04 21.03 29.93
CA GLY A 197 6.62 21.79 31.12
C GLY A 197 5.46 21.17 31.91
N LYS A 198 4.84 20.09 31.43
CA LYS A 198 3.72 19.42 32.11
C LYS A 198 3.81 17.90 31.99
N GLY A 199 3.72 17.24 33.14
CA GLY A 199 3.73 15.78 33.22
C GLY A 199 2.42 15.16 32.73
N THR A 200 2.52 14.17 31.82
CA THR A 200 1.38 13.37 31.36
C THR A 200 0.92 12.44 32.48
N THR A 201 -0.36 12.54 32.83
CA THR A 201 -1.02 11.69 33.83
C THR A 201 -2.17 10.86 33.26
N LYS A 202 -2.62 11.17 32.04
CA LYS A 202 -3.66 10.44 31.32
C LYS A 202 -3.01 9.52 30.29
N PHE A 203 -3.36 8.25 30.33
CA PHE A 203 -2.84 7.21 29.45
C PHE A 203 -4.00 6.47 28.79
N ARG A 204 -3.77 5.88 27.62
CA ARG A 204 -4.67 4.88 27.03
C ARG A 204 -4.87 3.70 27.99
N GLN A 205 -5.98 2.98 27.82
CA GLN A 205 -6.38 1.91 28.73
C GLN A 205 -5.33 0.80 28.80
N ASP A 206 -4.86 0.30 27.66
CA ASP A 206 -3.73 -0.63 27.59
C ASP A 206 -2.53 0.06 26.94
N MET A 207 -1.78 0.81 27.74
CA MET A 207 -0.61 1.53 27.23
C MET A 207 0.59 0.66 26.88
N TYR A 208 0.60 -0.62 27.26
CA TYR A 208 1.75 -1.52 27.05
C TYR A 208 1.48 -2.58 25.98
N GLY A 209 0.23 -2.82 25.60
CA GLY A 209 -0.14 -3.65 24.45
C GLY A 209 -0.41 -2.84 23.19
N SER A 210 -0.61 -3.54 22.07
CA SER A 210 -1.09 -2.93 20.82
C SER A 210 -2.61 -2.94 20.78
N GLU A 211 -3.21 -1.83 20.37
CA GLU A 211 -4.67 -1.70 20.21
C GLU A 211 -5.02 -1.49 18.74
N LEU A 212 -6.18 -2.02 18.34
CA LEU A 212 -6.74 -1.79 17.01
C LEU A 212 -7.14 -0.31 16.85
N THR A 213 -6.45 0.40 15.96
CA THR A 213 -6.69 1.81 15.65
C THR A 213 -7.49 1.95 14.36
N LYS A 214 -8.27 3.03 14.23
CA LYS A 214 -8.98 3.35 12.98
C LYS A 214 -7.95 3.68 11.90
N SER A 215 -8.09 3.07 10.73
CA SER A 215 -7.27 3.39 9.57
C SER A 215 -8.03 4.21 8.53
N GLU A 216 -7.28 4.82 7.61
CA GLU A 216 -7.80 5.50 6.41
C GLU A 216 -8.66 4.60 5.51
N TYR A 217 -8.55 3.28 5.66
CA TYR A 217 -9.28 2.30 4.84
C TYR A 217 -10.66 1.93 5.41
N GLY A 218 -11.11 2.61 6.47
CA GLY A 218 -12.39 2.29 7.12
C GLY A 218 -12.39 0.95 7.89
N VAL A 219 -11.25 0.29 8.02
CA VAL A 219 -11.06 -0.89 8.88
C VAL A 219 -10.14 -0.54 10.05
N LYS A 220 -10.19 -1.35 11.12
CA LYS A 220 -9.22 -1.20 12.21
C LYS A 220 -7.95 -2.02 11.92
N LEU A 221 -6.79 -1.44 12.20
CA LEU A 221 -5.48 -2.09 12.03
C LEU A 221 -4.64 -1.90 13.30
N LEU A 222 -3.72 -2.83 13.53
CA LEU A 222 -2.68 -2.62 14.55
C LEU A 222 -1.68 -1.58 14.01
N PRO A 223 -1.28 -0.61 14.84
CA PRO A 223 -0.23 0.34 14.50
C PRO A 223 1.16 -0.30 14.49
#